data_AF-A0A1E4T1D3-F1
#
_entry.id   AF-A0A1E4T1D3-F1
#
_cell.length_a   1.000
_cell.length_b   1.000
_cell.length_c   1.000
_cell.angle_alpha   90.00
_cell.angle_beta   90.00
_cell.angle_gamma   90.00
#
_symmetry.space_group_name_H-M   'P 1'
#
loop_
_entity.id
_entity.type
_entity.pdbx_description
1 polymer ?
#
loop_
_entity_poly.entity_id
_entity_poly.type
_entity_poly.pdbx_seq_one_letter_code
_entity_poly.pdbx_strand_id
1 'polypeptide(L)'
;FASPSRVKFSIVPVNDLKSSQFKEYSDALFKVNEVRLVDVSTSQGLFNPQAYPQGRITYNFTTESDDTESLFLQDFDPFRKVFGTIGIAHWTPDLTDEKLKKIHEELKKEFNNSISHFIMIFDSPAEYQSSTEFVHVVNKNLDNIETSVCDFSVTFLESLSSYASSYQHVTLRSPGTIIGSSSIRPNSTLKEKQKRRISGSLDINQDKIKQHRTKGRRLKISANFFLLAGNLKSAITDFCESIFNLRFANDYLWLASALDGLA
;
A
#
# COMPACT_ATOMS: atom_id res chain seq x y z
N PHE A 1 -0.18 -15.97 7.33
CA PHE A 1 0.76 -16.09 6.20
C PHE A 1 0.40 -15.16 5.03
N ALA A 2 -0.86 -14.99 4.62
CA ALA A 2 -1.20 -14.06 3.51
C ALA A 2 -1.28 -12.55 3.85
N SER A 3 -0.65 -12.06 4.93
CA SER A 3 -0.74 -10.64 5.30
C SER A 3 -0.01 -9.69 4.33
N PRO A 4 1.18 -10.04 3.78
CA PRO A 4 1.93 -9.15 2.89
C PRO A 4 1.26 -8.85 1.54
N SER A 5 0.27 -9.65 1.14
CA SER A 5 -0.47 -9.48 -0.12
C SER A 5 -1.78 -8.71 0.03
N ARG A 6 -2.13 -8.24 1.24
CA ARG A 6 -3.40 -7.57 1.51
C ARG A 6 -3.23 -6.06 1.52
N VAL A 7 -4.05 -5.37 0.74
CA VAL A 7 -4.10 -3.91 0.68
C VAL A 7 -5.02 -3.40 1.79
N LYS A 8 -4.47 -2.70 2.78
CA LYS A 8 -5.25 -2.17 3.89
C LYS A 8 -5.98 -0.88 3.50
N PHE A 9 -7.29 -0.83 3.73
CA PHE A 9 -8.14 0.35 3.54
C PHE A 9 -8.93 0.65 4.82
N SER A 10 -8.98 1.91 5.22
CA SER A 10 -9.82 2.37 6.32
C SER A 10 -11.23 2.63 5.83
N ILE A 11 -12.23 2.22 6.60
CA ILE A 11 -13.64 2.48 6.34
C ILE A 11 -14.16 3.38 7.45
N VAL A 12 -14.79 4.49 7.07
CA VAL A 12 -15.35 5.47 8.01
C VAL A 12 -16.79 5.85 7.63
N PRO A 13 -17.68 6.08 8.60
CA PRO A 13 -19.02 6.59 8.32
C PRO A 13 -18.93 8.06 7.91
N VAL A 14 -19.69 8.46 6.89
CA VAL A 14 -19.83 9.86 6.48
C VAL A 14 -21.30 10.25 6.33
N ASN A 15 -21.58 11.55 6.33
CA ASN A 15 -22.93 12.11 6.13
C ASN A 15 -23.98 11.58 7.14
N ASP A 16 -23.66 11.68 8.44
CA ASP A 16 -24.55 11.32 9.56
C ASP A 16 -25.11 9.88 9.50
N LEU A 17 -24.30 8.94 9.01
CA LEU A 17 -24.69 7.53 8.89
C LEU A 17 -24.93 6.87 10.26
N LYS A 18 -26.08 6.22 10.42
CA LYS A 18 -26.41 5.47 11.65
C LYS A 18 -25.46 4.29 11.85
N SER A 19 -25.07 4.03 13.09
CA SER A 19 -24.15 2.94 13.43
C SER A 19 -24.64 1.55 12.99
N SER A 20 -25.96 1.31 12.99
CA SER A 20 -26.53 0.05 12.50
C SER A 20 -26.34 -0.13 11.00
N GLN A 21 -26.55 0.93 10.22
CA GLN A 21 -26.38 0.93 8.76
C GLN A 21 -24.89 0.83 8.40
N PHE A 22 -24.03 1.56 9.12
CA PHE A 22 -22.59 1.47 8.92
C PHE A 22 -22.06 0.05 9.12
N LYS A 23 -22.54 -0.65 10.13
CA LYS A 23 -22.18 -2.05 10.37
C LYS A 23 -22.67 -2.95 9.22
N GLU A 24 -23.90 -2.80 8.78
CA GLU A 24 -24.47 -3.57 7.68
C GLU A 24 -23.68 -3.40 6.38
N TYR A 25 -23.35 -2.15 6.01
CA TYR A 25 -22.60 -1.84 4.80
C TYR A 25 -21.13 -2.27 4.89
N SER A 26 -20.49 -2.11 6.06
CA SER A 26 -19.12 -2.60 6.24
C SER A 26 -19.06 -4.13 6.19
N ASP A 27 -20.03 -4.84 6.80
CA ASP A 27 -20.14 -6.30 6.71
C ASP A 27 -20.38 -6.79 5.26
N ALA A 28 -21.12 -6.03 4.44
CA ALA A 28 -21.28 -6.31 3.03
C ALA A 28 -19.95 -6.16 2.26
N LEU A 29 -19.23 -5.07 2.48
CA LEU A 29 -17.95 -4.80 1.81
C LEU A 29 -16.85 -5.78 2.25
N PHE A 30 -16.85 -6.22 3.51
CA PHE A 30 -15.92 -7.24 4.02
C PHE A 30 -16.06 -8.60 3.33
N LYS A 31 -17.25 -8.92 2.80
CA LYS A 31 -17.46 -10.15 2.02
C LYS A 31 -16.87 -10.06 0.62
N VAL A 32 -16.67 -8.85 0.11
CA VAL A 32 -16.17 -8.57 -1.25
C VAL A 32 -14.77 -7.97 -1.15
N ASN A 33 -13.88 -8.76 -0.58
CA ASN A 33 -12.51 -8.35 -0.30
C ASN A 33 -11.49 -8.88 -1.31
N GLU A 34 -11.93 -9.57 -2.37
CA GLU A 34 -11.06 -10.11 -3.39
C GLU A 34 -11.55 -9.71 -4.77
N VAL A 35 -10.65 -9.18 -5.59
CA VAL A 35 -10.93 -8.75 -6.95
C VAL A 35 -10.01 -9.48 -7.90
N ARG A 36 -10.58 -10.12 -8.94
CA ARG A 36 -9.80 -10.76 -10.00
C ARG A 36 -9.44 -9.71 -11.04
N LEU A 37 -8.18 -9.68 -11.44
CA LEU A 37 -7.68 -8.63 -12.35
C LEU A 37 -8.22 -8.74 -13.78
N VAL A 38 -8.71 -9.91 -14.18
CA VAL A 38 -9.45 -10.08 -15.44
C VAL A 38 -10.73 -9.24 -15.49
N ASP A 39 -11.36 -8.99 -14.34
CA ASP A 39 -12.60 -8.20 -14.22
C ASP A 39 -12.32 -6.69 -14.03
N VAL A 40 -11.05 -6.29 -13.88
CA VAL A 40 -10.65 -4.90 -13.67
C VAL A 40 -10.24 -4.28 -15.00
N SER A 41 -10.84 -3.13 -15.32
CA SER A 41 -10.52 -2.36 -16.52
C SER A 41 -9.04 -1.94 -16.57
N THR A 42 -8.56 -1.61 -17.76
CA THR A 42 -7.17 -1.17 -17.94
C THR A 42 -6.89 0.09 -17.12
N SER A 43 -5.81 0.11 -16.35
CA SER A 43 -5.33 1.29 -15.63
C SER A 43 -4.09 1.87 -16.31
N GLN A 44 -3.87 3.18 -16.13
CA GLN A 44 -2.63 3.82 -16.54
C GLN A 44 -1.50 3.56 -15.53
N GLY A 45 -0.26 3.51 -16.01
CA GLY A 45 0.93 3.40 -15.16
C GLY A 45 1.52 2.00 -15.03
N LEU A 46 2.23 1.76 -13.93
CA LEU A 46 3.08 0.58 -13.73
C LEU A 46 2.25 -0.70 -13.50
N PHE A 47 1.09 -0.57 -12.85
CA PHE A 47 0.28 -1.69 -12.42
C PHE A 47 -0.97 -1.87 -13.30
N ASN A 48 -0.77 -2.24 -14.57
CA ASN A 48 -1.87 -2.51 -15.50
C ASN A 48 -2.44 -3.93 -15.29
N PRO A 49 -3.70 -4.10 -14.85
CA PRO A 49 -4.28 -5.40 -14.49
C PRO A 49 -4.40 -6.37 -15.69
N GLN A 50 -4.57 -5.83 -16.90
CA GLN A 50 -4.70 -6.64 -18.12
C GLN A 50 -3.37 -7.25 -18.58
N ALA A 51 -2.23 -6.80 -18.03
CA ALA A 51 -0.93 -7.44 -18.29
C ALA A 51 -0.73 -8.75 -17.51
N TYR A 52 -1.56 -9.00 -16.48
CA TYR A 52 -1.50 -10.19 -15.62
C TYR A 52 -2.91 -10.54 -15.10
N PRO A 53 -3.86 -10.88 -16.01
CA PRO A 53 -5.29 -11.04 -15.69
C PRO A 53 -5.58 -12.18 -14.70
N GLN A 54 -4.66 -13.14 -14.56
CA GLN A 54 -4.74 -14.23 -13.58
C GLN A 54 -4.48 -13.76 -12.13
N GLY A 55 -3.98 -12.54 -11.95
CA GLY A 55 -3.71 -11.96 -10.63
C GLY A 55 -4.98 -11.60 -9.88
N ARG A 56 -4.82 -11.33 -8.59
CA ARG A 56 -5.90 -10.91 -7.69
C ARG A 56 -5.41 -9.84 -6.73
N ILE A 57 -6.26 -8.87 -6.43
CA ILE A 57 -6.05 -7.93 -5.33
C ILE A 57 -6.91 -8.41 -4.17
N THR A 58 -6.30 -8.53 -3.00
CA THR A 58 -7.03 -8.80 -1.76
C THR A 58 -7.02 -7.56 -0.89
N TYR A 59 -8.20 -7.03 -0.59
CA TYR A 59 -8.39 -5.92 0.32
C TYR A 59 -8.50 -6.39 1.76
N ASN A 60 -7.93 -5.61 2.67
CA ASN A 60 -8.15 -5.70 4.10
C ASN A 60 -8.81 -4.40 4.55
N PHE A 61 -10.13 -4.37 4.44
CA PHE A 61 -10.92 -3.27 4.94
C PHE A 61 -10.96 -3.32 6.47
N THR A 62 -10.73 -2.19 7.13
CA THR A 62 -10.75 -2.07 8.58
C THR A 62 -11.45 -0.80 9.02
N THR A 63 -12.07 -0.81 10.20
CA THR A 63 -12.62 0.39 10.86
C THR A 63 -11.69 0.89 11.97
N GLU A 64 -10.53 0.27 12.14
CA GLU A 64 -9.56 0.61 13.18
C GLU A 64 -8.72 1.84 12.75
N SER A 65 -8.44 2.71 13.71
CA SER A 65 -7.50 3.82 13.53
C SER A 65 -6.08 3.29 13.36
N ASP A 66 -5.29 3.93 12.49
CA ASP A 66 -3.90 3.55 12.28
C ASP A 66 -3.06 3.84 13.53
N ASP A 67 -2.26 2.86 13.95
CA ASP A 67 -1.34 3.00 15.07
C ASP A 67 -0.16 3.89 14.67
N THR A 68 -0.12 5.09 15.23
CA THR A 68 0.90 6.10 14.89
C THR A 68 2.30 5.67 15.30
N GLU A 69 2.43 4.76 16.26
CA GLU A 69 3.73 4.24 16.71
C GLU A 69 4.41 3.36 15.65
N SER A 70 3.64 2.82 14.71
CA SER A 70 4.12 1.90 13.68
C SER A 70 4.45 2.55 12.33
N LEU A 71 4.31 3.88 12.19
CA LEU A 71 4.49 4.60 10.91
C LEU A 71 5.83 4.31 10.24
N PHE A 72 6.91 4.22 11.02
CA PHE A 72 8.26 3.95 10.49
C PHE A 72 8.40 2.57 9.84
N LEU A 73 7.50 1.63 10.15
CA LEU A 73 7.48 0.30 9.53
C LEU A 73 6.79 0.31 8.17
N GLN A 74 6.01 1.34 7.83
CA GLN A 74 5.30 1.41 6.55
C GLN A 74 6.26 1.51 5.36
N ASP A 75 7.38 2.24 5.51
CA ASP A 75 8.43 2.33 4.49
C ASP A 75 9.26 1.04 4.36
N PHE A 76 9.24 0.21 5.39
CA PHE A 76 9.93 -1.08 5.41
C PHE A 76 9.06 -2.19 4.86
N ASP A 77 7.79 -2.24 5.27
CA ASP A 77 6.77 -3.22 4.92
C ASP A 77 5.49 -2.49 4.44
N PRO A 78 5.40 -2.16 3.13
CA PRO A 78 4.30 -1.34 2.59
C PRO A 78 2.90 -1.88 2.88
N PHE A 79 2.74 -3.20 3.01
CA PHE A 79 1.44 -3.82 3.33
C PHE A 79 0.88 -3.43 4.70
N ARG A 80 1.70 -2.83 5.59
CA ARG A 80 1.26 -2.31 6.89
C ARG A 80 0.56 -0.95 6.79
N LYS A 81 0.76 -0.25 5.67
CA LYS A 81 0.19 1.08 5.42
C LYS A 81 -1.29 0.96 5.08
N VAL A 82 -2.11 1.86 5.64
CA VAL A 82 -3.44 2.15 5.09
C VAL A 82 -3.27 2.93 3.78
N PHE A 83 -3.56 2.29 2.66
CA PHE A 83 -3.38 2.89 1.34
C PHE A 83 -4.51 3.84 0.99
N GLY A 84 -5.71 3.62 1.51
CA GLY A 84 -6.80 4.54 1.28
C GLY A 84 -7.88 4.50 2.32
N THR A 85 -8.79 5.46 2.20
CA THR A 85 -9.96 5.60 3.06
C THR A 85 -11.23 5.59 2.21
N ILE A 86 -12.23 4.84 2.65
CA ILE A 86 -13.55 4.77 2.04
C ILE A 86 -14.56 5.36 3.03
N GLY A 87 -15.14 6.50 2.66
CA GLY A 87 -16.30 7.06 3.36
C GLY A 87 -17.57 6.30 2.95
N ILE A 88 -18.21 5.62 3.89
CA ILE A 88 -19.49 4.95 3.65
C ILE A 88 -20.65 5.89 3.96
N ALA A 89 -21.53 6.07 2.99
CA ALA A 89 -22.74 6.87 3.12
C ALA A 89 -23.99 6.03 2.80
N HIS A 90 -25.11 6.40 3.40
CA HIS A 90 -26.43 5.96 2.94
C HIS A 90 -26.94 6.94 1.89
N TRP A 91 -27.55 6.43 0.82
CA TRP A 91 -28.13 7.29 -0.21
C TRP A 91 -29.28 8.12 0.36
N THR A 92 -29.26 9.41 0.05
CA THR A 92 -30.32 10.35 0.35
C THR A 92 -30.48 11.32 -0.83
N PRO A 93 -31.70 11.81 -1.13
CA PRO A 93 -31.93 12.70 -2.26
C PRO A 93 -31.15 14.02 -2.20
N ASP A 94 -30.67 14.40 -1.01
CA ASP A 94 -29.92 15.63 -0.78
C ASP A 94 -28.40 15.46 -0.95
N LEU A 95 -27.89 14.24 -1.23
CA LEU A 95 -26.50 13.97 -1.59
C LEU A 95 -26.20 14.42 -3.01
N THR A 96 -25.96 15.73 -3.16
CA THR A 96 -25.50 16.32 -4.43
C THR A 96 -23.99 16.11 -4.60
N ASP A 97 -23.53 16.15 -5.86
CA ASP A 97 -22.10 16.05 -6.19
C ASP A 97 -21.26 17.16 -5.50
N GLU A 98 -21.84 18.33 -5.24
CA GLU A 98 -21.17 19.40 -4.47
C GLU A 98 -20.94 19.02 -3.00
N LYS A 99 -21.91 18.36 -2.36
CA LYS A 99 -21.74 17.85 -0.99
C LYS A 99 -20.72 16.72 -0.97
N LEU A 100 -20.77 15.81 -1.93
CA LEU A 100 -19.81 14.71 -2.05
C LEU A 100 -18.37 15.23 -2.20
N LYS A 101 -18.16 16.29 -2.98
CA LYS A 101 -16.86 16.97 -3.07
C LYS A 101 -16.40 17.56 -1.74
N LYS A 102 -17.30 18.17 -0.96
CA LYS A 102 -16.96 18.69 0.37
C LYS A 102 -16.54 17.58 1.32
N ILE A 103 -17.32 16.49 1.39
CA ILE A 103 -17.01 15.31 2.20
C ILE A 103 -15.66 14.71 1.77
N HIS A 104 -15.39 14.64 0.46
CA HIS A 104 -14.12 14.13 -0.06
C HIS A 104 -12.92 14.97 0.40
N GLU A 105 -13.04 16.30 0.37
CA GLU A 105 -12.00 17.20 0.85
C GLU A 105 -11.79 17.12 2.37
N GLU A 106 -12.84 16.85 3.14
CA GLU A 106 -12.75 16.58 4.58
C GLU A 106 -12.02 15.26 4.84
N LEU A 107 -12.36 14.19 4.12
CA LEU A 107 -11.67 12.89 4.20
C LEU A 107 -10.18 13.00 3.87
N LYS A 108 -9.81 13.77 2.85
CA LYS A 108 -8.40 14.02 2.52
C LYS A 108 -7.64 14.72 3.64
N LYS A 109 -8.27 15.69 4.31
CA LYS A 109 -7.67 16.44 5.41
C LYS A 109 -7.47 15.56 6.63
N GLU A 110 -8.47 14.77 6.98
CA GLU A 110 -8.43 13.89 8.15
C GLU A 110 -7.47 12.71 7.94
N PHE A 111 -7.51 12.08 6.75
CA PHE A 111 -6.70 10.90 6.42
C PHE A 111 -5.57 11.24 5.42
N ASN A 112 -4.77 12.26 5.72
CA ASN A 112 -3.72 12.77 4.83
C ASN A 112 -2.59 11.79 4.50
N ASN A 113 -2.42 10.72 5.28
CA ASN A 113 -1.42 9.68 5.05
C ASN A 113 -1.86 8.65 3.99
N SER A 114 -3.16 8.58 3.68
CA SER A 114 -3.70 7.71 2.63
C SER A 114 -3.36 8.25 1.24
N ILE A 115 -3.10 7.37 0.28
CA ILE A 115 -2.83 7.74 -1.12
C ILE A 115 -4.10 7.86 -1.97
N SER A 116 -5.21 7.28 -1.50
CA SER A 116 -6.50 7.32 -2.19
C SER A 116 -7.66 7.52 -1.22
N HIS A 117 -8.66 8.29 -1.65
CA HIS A 117 -9.85 8.60 -0.85
C HIS A 117 -11.08 8.42 -1.73
N PHE A 118 -12.03 7.64 -1.25
CA PHE A 118 -13.23 7.28 -1.99
C PHE A 118 -14.47 7.46 -1.12
N ILE A 119 -15.63 7.56 -1.77
CA ILE A 119 -16.93 7.55 -1.10
C ILE A 119 -17.75 6.43 -1.73
N MET A 120 -18.29 5.54 -0.90
CA MET A 120 -19.20 4.48 -1.33
C MET A 120 -20.60 4.75 -0.78
N ILE A 121 -21.57 4.92 -1.67
CA ILE A 121 -22.95 5.26 -1.32
C ILE A 121 -23.80 4.00 -1.46
N PHE A 122 -24.38 3.53 -0.35
CA PHE A 122 -25.22 2.34 -0.30
C PHE A 122 -26.71 2.67 -0.38
N ASP A 123 -27.53 1.66 -0.68
CA ASP A 123 -28.99 1.76 -0.82
C ASP A 123 -29.47 2.77 -1.88
N SER A 124 -28.66 2.96 -2.92
CA SER A 124 -29.03 3.89 -3.98
C SER A 124 -30.09 3.31 -4.93
N PRO A 125 -31.02 4.14 -5.46
CA PRO A 125 -31.89 3.77 -6.57
C PRO A 125 -31.08 3.40 -7.81
N ALA A 126 -31.61 2.50 -8.64
CA ALA A 126 -30.91 2.01 -9.83
C ALA A 126 -30.62 3.12 -10.86
N GLU A 127 -31.38 4.22 -10.84
CA GLU A 127 -31.20 5.36 -11.74
C GLU A 127 -30.12 6.35 -11.26
N TYR A 128 -29.69 6.28 -10.01
CA TYR A 128 -28.74 7.24 -9.47
C TYR A 128 -27.30 6.86 -9.85
N GLN A 129 -26.63 7.79 -10.51
CA GLN A 129 -25.19 7.75 -10.76
C GLN A 129 -24.60 9.11 -10.40
N SER A 130 -23.45 9.10 -9.74
CA SER A 130 -22.66 10.32 -9.55
C SER A 130 -21.78 10.54 -10.78
N SER A 131 -21.54 11.80 -11.14
CA SER A 131 -20.60 12.17 -12.20
C SER A 131 -19.14 12.14 -11.74
N THR A 132 -18.90 11.78 -10.48
CA THR A 132 -17.62 11.99 -9.81
C THR A 132 -16.82 10.69 -9.68
N GLU A 133 -15.57 10.68 -10.14
CA GLU A 133 -14.73 9.47 -10.23
C GLU A 133 -14.43 8.80 -8.88
N PHE A 134 -14.40 9.55 -7.78
CA PHE A 134 -14.14 9.00 -6.43
C PHE A 134 -15.39 8.47 -5.73
N VAL A 135 -16.55 8.49 -6.40
CA VAL A 135 -17.83 8.06 -5.84
C VAL A 135 -18.25 6.73 -6.49
N HIS A 136 -18.45 5.72 -5.66
CA HIS A 136 -18.95 4.42 -6.10
C HIS A 136 -20.33 4.17 -5.49
N VAL A 137 -21.30 3.87 -6.35
CA VAL A 137 -22.70 3.69 -5.94
C VAL A 137 -23.01 2.20 -5.85
N VAL A 138 -23.60 1.78 -4.73
CA VAL A 138 -24.04 0.41 -4.46
C VAL A 138 -25.56 0.41 -4.30
N ASN A 139 -26.21 -0.45 -5.07
CA ASN A 139 -27.66 -0.58 -5.10
C ASN A 139 -28.15 -1.29 -3.83
N LYS A 140 -29.44 -1.13 -3.51
CA LYS A 140 -30.07 -1.75 -2.32
C LYS A 140 -29.91 -3.27 -2.23
N ASN A 141 -29.91 -3.97 -3.37
CA ASN A 141 -29.75 -5.43 -3.40
C ASN A 141 -28.29 -5.87 -3.31
N LEU A 142 -27.33 -4.93 -3.34
CA LEU A 142 -25.89 -5.19 -3.39
C LEU A 142 -25.42 -5.91 -4.67
N ASP A 143 -26.27 -6.05 -5.69
CA ASP A 143 -25.96 -6.80 -6.92
C ASP A 143 -24.73 -6.26 -7.68
N ASN A 144 -24.43 -4.96 -7.53
CA ASN A 144 -23.34 -4.28 -8.23
C ASN A 144 -22.10 -4.03 -7.35
N ILE A 145 -22.08 -4.52 -6.10
CA ILE A 145 -20.97 -4.23 -5.17
C ILE A 145 -19.63 -4.72 -5.72
N GLU A 146 -19.58 -5.91 -6.34
CA GLU A 146 -18.36 -6.45 -6.94
C GLU A 146 -17.85 -5.54 -8.07
N THR A 147 -18.76 -5.08 -8.93
CA THR A 147 -18.46 -4.12 -10.00
C THR A 147 -17.93 -2.81 -9.43
N SER A 148 -18.56 -2.27 -8.37
CA SER A 148 -18.10 -1.06 -7.69
C SER A 148 -16.68 -1.22 -7.14
N VAL A 149 -16.35 -2.39 -6.56
CA VAL A 149 -15.00 -2.66 -6.07
C VAL A 149 -14.00 -2.86 -7.23
N CYS A 150 -14.41 -3.44 -8.37
CA CYS A 150 -13.58 -3.49 -9.58
C CYS A 150 -13.24 -2.09 -10.10
N ASP A 151 -14.23 -1.20 -10.20
CA ASP A 151 -14.02 0.19 -10.67
C ASP A 151 -13.11 0.96 -9.70
N PHE A 152 -13.35 0.82 -8.40
CA PHE A 152 -12.47 1.33 -7.34
C PHE A 152 -11.02 0.83 -7.48
N SER A 153 -10.85 -0.44 -7.87
CA SER A 153 -9.54 -1.06 -8.02
C SER A 153 -8.71 -0.39 -9.13
N VAL A 154 -9.35 0.09 -10.20
CA VAL A 154 -8.68 0.82 -11.29
C VAL A 154 -7.99 2.06 -10.74
N THR A 155 -8.75 2.95 -10.09
CA THR A 155 -8.23 4.20 -9.52
C THR A 155 -7.20 3.96 -8.42
N PHE A 156 -7.37 2.89 -7.63
CA PHE A 156 -6.37 2.47 -6.66
C PHE A 156 -5.05 2.09 -7.33
N LEU A 157 -5.05 1.29 -8.40
CA LEU A 157 -3.83 0.87 -9.10
C LEU A 157 -3.07 2.05 -9.73
N GLU A 158 -3.78 3.07 -10.19
CA GLU A 158 -3.20 4.32 -10.71
C GLU A 158 -2.54 5.14 -9.59
N SER A 159 -3.23 5.26 -8.46
CA SER A 159 -2.70 5.89 -7.25
C SER A 159 -1.47 5.15 -6.72
N LEU A 160 -1.52 3.81 -6.69
CA LEU A 160 -0.42 2.96 -6.29
C LEU A 160 0.77 3.10 -7.24
N SER A 161 0.54 3.23 -8.55
CA SER A 161 1.61 3.47 -9.54
C SER A 161 2.33 4.79 -9.28
N SER A 162 1.57 5.85 -8.99
CA SER A 162 2.11 7.15 -8.62
C SER A 162 2.90 7.08 -7.32
N TYR A 163 2.35 6.38 -6.32
CA TYR A 163 3.00 6.18 -5.03
C TYR A 163 4.30 5.37 -5.16
N ALA A 164 4.30 4.24 -5.88
CA ALA A 164 5.48 3.43 -6.11
C ALA A 164 6.59 4.21 -6.84
N SER A 165 6.21 5.09 -7.76
CA SER A 165 7.16 5.97 -8.47
C SER A 165 7.89 6.91 -7.52
N SER A 166 7.23 7.39 -6.46
CA SER A 166 7.88 8.22 -5.44
C SER A 166 9.02 7.50 -4.71
N TYR A 167 8.99 6.17 -4.61
CA TYR A 167 10.03 5.35 -3.97
C TYR A 167 11.25 5.09 -4.87
N GLN A 168 11.21 5.45 -6.15
CA GLN A 168 12.32 5.17 -7.07
C GLN A 168 13.63 5.87 -6.66
N HIS A 169 13.54 7.06 -6.08
CA HIS A 169 14.70 7.87 -5.68
C HIS A 169 14.85 8.03 -4.16
N VAL A 170 13.98 7.40 -3.38
CA VAL A 170 14.00 7.49 -1.91
C VAL A 170 15.13 6.63 -1.34
N THR A 171 15.86 7.20 -0.37
CA THR A 171 16.88 6.46 0.39
C THR A 171 16.21 5.67 1.50
N LEU A 172 16.04 4.37 1.28
CA LEU A 172 15.45 3.44 2.25
C LEU A 172 16.43 3.13 3.39
N ARG A 173 16.06 3.51 4.61
CA ARG A 173 16.84 3.26 5.83
C ARG A 173 16.25 2.10 6.62
N SER A 174 17.08 1.44 7.43
CA SER A 174 16.60 0.37 8.30
C SER A 174 15.75 0.96 9.44
N PRO A 175 14.60 0.35 9.77
CA PRO A 175 13.87 0.66 11.00
C PRO A 175 14.80 0.72 12.23
N GLY A 176 14.58 1.68 13.13
CA GLY A 176 15.41 1.86 14.33
C GLY A 176 16.71 2.66 14.15
N THR A 177 17.16 2.96 12.92
CA THR A 177 18.29 3.91 12.72
C THR A 177 17.92 5.39 12.92
N ILE A 178 16.64 5.68 13.14
CA ILE A 178 16.12 7.04 13.37
C ILE A 178 16.19 7.41 14.87
N ILE A 179 16.25 6.43 15.77
CA ILE A 179 16.38 6.66 17.21
C ILE A 179 17.86 6.77 17.55
N GLY A 180 18.37 8.01 17.56
CA GLY A 180 19.60 8.35 18.27
C GLY A 180 20.81 8.60 17.38
N SER A 181 21.01 9.88 17.06
CA SER A 181 22.36 10.48 17.07
C SER A 181 23.10 10.31 18.41
N SER A 182 22.43 9.75 19.42
CA SER A 182 22.94 9.39 20.73
C SER A 182 22.37 8.03 21.16
N SER A 183 22.98 6.92 20.72
CA SER A 183 23.23 5.69 21.53
C SER A 183 23.69 4.50 20.68
N ILE A 184 24.83 3.94 21.08
CA ILE A 184 25.41 2.64 20.67
C ILE A 184 25.84 2.56 19.19
N ARG A 185 26.96 3.24 18.89
CA ARG A 185 27.92 2.62 17.97
C ARG A 185 28.34 1.30 18.61
N PRO A 186 28.31 0.14 17.92
CA PRO A 186 29.02 -1.02 18.43
C PRO A 186 30.46 -0.56 18.64
N ASN A 187 31.00 -0.84 19.83
CA ASN A 187 32.38 -0.52 20.18
C ASN A 187 33.31 -1.06 19.10
N SER A 188 33.64 -0.24 18.11
CA SER A 188 34.80 -0.43 17.25
C SER A 188 35.98 -0.32 18.20
N THR A 189 36.44 -1.48 18.66
CA THR A 189 37.61 -1.59 19.52
C THR A 189 38.73 -0.74 18.91
N LEU A 190 39.52 -0.07 19.75
CA LEU A 190 40.60 0.84 19.35
C LEU A 190 41.61 0.23 18.34
N LYS A 191 41.60 -1.10 18.15
CA LYS A 191 42.34 -1.80 17.08
C LYS A 191 41.88 -1.46 15.65
N GLU A 192 40.64 -1.02 15.46
CA GLU A 192 40.09 -0.70 14.14
C GLU A 192 40.51 0.69 13.63
N LYS A 193 40.87 1.61 14.54
CA LYS A 193 41.38 2.94 14.17
C LYS A 193 42.83 2.93 13.70
N GLN A 194 43.63 1.91 14.07
CA GLN A 194 45.02 1.78 13.60
C GLN A 194 45.15 1.14 12.20
N LYS A 195 44.12 0.46 11.68
CA LYS A 195 44.15 -0.11 10.32
C LYS A 195 43.89 0.89 9.20
N ARG A 196 43.52 2.15 9.51
CA ARG A 196 43.16 3.17 8.50
C ARG A 196 44.35 3.82 7.77
N ARG A 197 45.57 3.27 7.85
CA ARG A 197 46.73 3.82 7.14
C ARG A 197 47.29 2.94 6.02
N ILE A 198 46.69 1.79 5.71
CA ILE A 198 47.14 0.97 4.57
C ILE A 198 45.91 0.32 3.90
N SER A 199 45.58 0.80 2.69
CA SER A 199 44.93 0.10 1.57
C SER A 199 43.87 0.95 0.86
N GLY A 200 44.26 1.58 -0.26
CA GLY A 200 43.34 2.11 -1.26
C GLY A 200 42.61 1.05 -2.11
N SER A 201 42.66 -0.25 -1.71
CA SER A 201 42.00 -1.36 -2.41
C SER A 201 40.74 -1.89 -1.69
N LEU A 202 40.45 -1.44 -0.47
CA LEU A 202 39.27 -1.87 0.31
C LEU A 202 38.02 -1.03 0.02
N ASP A 203 38.18 0.19 -0.48
CA ASP A 203 37.06 1.10 -0.73
C ASP A 203 36.16 0.64 -1.89
N ILE A 204 36.76 0.02 -2.93
CA ILE A 204 36.03 -0.52 -4.10
C ILE A 204 35.01 -1.59 -3.68
N ASN A 205 35.33 -2.40 -2.66
CA ASN A 205 34.43 -3.45 -2.18
C ASN A 205 33.28 -2.86 -1.33
N GLN A 206 33.57 -1.81 -0.55
CA GLN A 206 32.52 -1.14 0.24
C GLN A 206 31.49 -0.43 -0.63
N ASP A 207 31.91 0.21 -1.73
CA ASP A 207 30.97 0.89 -2.62
C ASP A 207 30.11 -0.10 -3.41
N LYS A 208 30.66 -1.23 -3.83
CA LYS A 208 29.88 -2.34 -4.40
C LYS A 208 28.84 -2.87 -3.40
N ILE A 209 29.25 -3.11 -2.15
CA ILE A 209 28.32 -3.54 -1.08
C ILE A 209 27.19 -2.52 -0.87
N LYS A 210 27.50 -1.22 -0.85
CA LYS A 210 26.48 -0.16 -0.75
C LYS A 210 25.52 -0.18 -1.95
N GLN A 211 26.02 -0.34 -3.17
CA GLN A 211 25.20 -0.43 -4.38
C GLN A 211 24.24 -1.62 -4.33
N HIS A 212 24.76 -2.81 -4.00
CA HIS A 212 23.93 -4.02 -3.82
C HIS A 212 22.89 -3.84 -2.71
N ARG A 213 23.25 -3.20 -1.59
CA ARG A 213 22.31 -2.90 -0.51
C ARG A 213 21.17 -2.01 -1.01
N THR A 214 21.49 -0.87 -1.61
CA THR A 214 20.47 0.07 -2.11
C THR A 214 19.59 -0.58 -3.18
N LYS A 215 20.19 -1.33 -4.10
CA LYS A 215 19.46 -2.07 -5.14
C LYS A 215 18.53 -3.11 -4.51
N GLY A 216 19.03 -3.92 -3.57
CA GLY A 216 18.28 -4.96 -2.89
C GLY A 216 17.07 -4.42 -2.13
N ARG A 217 17.24 -3.32 -1.38
CA ARG A 217 16.15 -2.65 -0.66
C ARG A 217 15.07 -2.12 -1.61
N ARG A 218 15.48 -1.47 -2.71
CA ARG A 218 14.55 -0.95 -3.72
C ARG A 218 13.74 -2.06 -4.37
N LEU A 219 14.40 -3.15 -4.77
CA LEU A 219 13.73 -4.33 -5.34
C LEU A 219 12.77 -4.98 -4.33
N LYS A 220 13.12 -5.02 -3.04
CA LYS A 220 12.21 -5.53 -1.98
C LYS A 220 10.91 -4.73 -1.95
N ILE A 221 11.00 -3.39 -1.98
CA ILE A 221 9.83 -2.51 -1.95
C ILE A 221 9.02 -2.63 -3.24
N SER A 222 9.69 -2.63 -4.39
CA SER A 222 9.06 -2.90 -5.70
C SER A 222 8.27 -4.21 -5.70
N ALA A 223 8.87 -5.28 -5.18
CA ALA A 223 8.22 -6.58 -5.04
C ALA A 223 6.95 -6.53 -4.19
N ASN A 224 6.96 -5.80 -3.06
CA ASN A 224 5.75 -5.61 -2.26
C ASN A 224 4.65 -4.87 -3.04
N PHE A 225 4.99 -3.83 -3.81
CA PHE A 225 3.98 -3.12 -4.60
C PHE A 225 3.40 -4.01 -5.70
N PHE A 226 4.22 -4.81 -6.39
CA PHE A 226 3.71 -5.81 -7.33
C PHE A 226 2.84 -6.86 -6.65
N LEU A 227 3.20 -7.29 -5.45
CA LEU A 227 2.40 -8.24 -4.66
C LEU A 227 1.03 -7.65 -4.29
N LEU A 228 1.00 -6.41 -3.81
CA LEU A 228 -0.23 -5.67 -3.47
C LEU A 228 -1.11 -5.37 -4.69
N ALA A 229 -0.49 -5.17 -5.87
CA ALA A 229 -1.19 -5.00 -7.13
C ALA A 229 -1.71 -6.32 -7.74
N GLY A 230 -1.40 -7.48 -7.12
CA GLY A 230 -1.79 -8.80 -7.62
C GLY A 230 -0.89 -9.37 -8.73
N ASN A 231 0.23 -8.72 -9.05
CA ASN A 231 1.22 -9.23 -10.01
C ASN A 231 2.24 -10.15 -9.33
N LEU A 232 1.82 -11.39 -9.08
CA LEU A 232 2.66 -12.39 -8.41
C LEU A 232 3.96 -12.69 -9.16
N LYS A 233 3.92 -12.68 -10.49
CA LYS A 233 5.09 -13.03 -11.33
C LYS A 233 6.21 -12.00 -11.17
N SER A 234 5.88 -10.72 -11.30
CA SER A 234 6.86 -9.64 -11.11
C SER A 234 7.33 -9.57 -9.66
N ALA A 235 6.41 -9.74 -8.70
CA ALA A 235 6.75 -9.76 -7.27
C ALA A 235 7.79 -10.83 -6.93
N ILE A 236 7.58 -12.08 -7.36
CA ILE A 236 8.51 -13.20 -7.11
C ILE A 236 9.88 -12.90 -7.72
N THR A 237 9.91 -12.37 -8.95
CA THR A 237 11.15 -12.05 -9.66
C THR A 237 11.96 -10.99 -8.88
N ASP A 238 11.30 -9.90 -8.49
CA ASP A 238 11.91 -8.81 -7.73
C ASP A 238 12.34 -9.27 -6.32
N PHE A 239 11.56 -10.13 -5.64
CA PHE A 239 11.96 -10.72 -4.36
C PHE A 239 13.21 -11.59 -4.49
N CYS A 240 13.28 -12.46 -5.50
CA CYS A 240 14.46 -13.31 -5.74
C CYS A 240 15.71 -12.47 -5.99
N GLU A 241 15.61 -11.44 -6.83
CA GLU A 241 16.73 -10.54 -7.10
C GLU A 241 17.09 -9.71 -5.85
N SER A 242 16.10 -9.26 -5.09
CA SER A 242 16.30 -8.57 -3.81
C SER A 242 17.07 -9.43 -2.81
N ILE A 243 16.64 -10.68 -2.59
CA ILE A 243 17.26 -11.65 -1.68
C ILE A 243 18.73 -11.85 -2.03
N PHE A 244 19.04 -12.01 -3.32
CA PHE A 244 20.42 -12.13 -3.79
C PHE A 244 21.27 -10.90 -3.41
N ASN A 245 20.78 -9.71 -3.73
CA ASN A 245 21.49 -8.45 -3.47
C ASN A 245 21.66 -8.16 -1.97
N LEU A 246 20.63 -8.44 -1.16
CA LEU A 246 20.65 -8.21 0.29
C LEU A 246 21.56 -9.20 1.01
N ARG A 247 21.58 -10.46 0.57
CA ARG A 247 22.53 -11.47 1.07
C ARG A 247 23.96 -11.08 0.74
N PHE A 248 24.24 -10.62 -0.49
CA PHE A 248 25.57 -10.12 -0.85
C PHE A 248 26.00 -8.94 0.03
N ALA A 249 25.07 -8.04 0.35
CA ALA A 249 25.34 -6.87 1.18
C ALA A 249 25.31 -7.12 2.71
N ASN A 250 25.05 -8.36 3.15
CA ASN A 250 24.84 -8.73 4.56
C ASN A 250 23.78 -7.85 5.28
N ASP A 251 22.72 -7.48 4.56
CA ASP A 251 21.61 -6.67 5.10
C ASP A 251 20.49 -7.57 5.62
N TYR A 252 20.73 -8.24 6.75
CA TYR A 252 19.90 -9.34 7.23
C TYR A 252 18.48 -8.94 7.62
N LEU A 253 18.26 -7.70 8.07
CA LEU A 253 16.92 -7.22 8.42
C LEU A 253 16.02 -7.17 7.18
N TRP A 254 16.52 -6.55 6.10
CA TRP A 254 15.80 -6.47 4.84
C TRP A 254 15.73 -7.83 4.16
N LEU A 255 16.76 -8.66 4.29
CA LEU A 255 16.77 -10.02 3.76
C LEU A 255 15.66 -10.88 4.39
N ALA A 256 15.51 -10.82 5.72
CA ALA A 256 14.45 -11.55 6.42
C ALA A 256 13.06 -11.12 5.94
N SER A 257 12.81 -9.81 5.86
CA SER A 257 11.55 -9.28 5.35
C SER A 257 11.30 -9.61 3.87
N ALA A 258 12.34 -9.68 3.04
CA ALA A 258 12.22 -10.14 1.65
C ALA A 258 11.87 -11.65 1.55
N LEU A 259 12.41 -12.47 2.46
CA LEU A 259 12.06 -13.89 2.55
C LEU A 259 10.63 -14.09 3.06
N ASP A 260 10.20 -13.31 4.05
CA ASP A 260 8.83 -13.33 4.57
C ASP A 260 7.80 -12.94 3.50
N GLY A 261 8.16 -12.01 2.60
CA GLY A 261 7.30 -11.64 1.46
C GLY A 261 7.23 -12.69 0.35
N LEU A 262 8.22 -13.58 0.27
CA LEU A 262 8.26 -14.68 -0.70
C LEU A 262 7.55 -15.95 -0.21
N ALA A 263 7.47 -16.15 1.12
CA ALA A 263 6.90 -17.32 1.77
C ALA A 263 5.36 -17.31 1.81
#